data_AF-A0A8J2ZCA5-F1
#
_entry.id   AF-A0A8J2ZCA5-F1
#
_cell.length_a   1.000
_cell.length_b   1.000
_cell.length_c   1.000
_cell.angle_alpha   90.00
_cell.angle_beta   90.00
_cell.angle_gamma   90.00
#
_symmetry.space_group_name_H-M   'P 1'
#
loop_
_entity.id
_entity.type
_entity.pdbx_description
1 polymer ?
#
loop_
_entity_poly.entity_id
_entity_poly.type
_entity_poly.pdbx_seq_one_letter_code
_entity_poly.pdbx_strand_id
1 'polypeptide(L)' 'MVAEILAGIAPEAELSAVAGDADLREALDLDSMDFLNFVAALHERTGRPIPEADYPKLSTLDGVVAYLGGTDA' A
#
# COMPACT_ATOMS: atom_id res chain seq x y z
N MET A 1 9.49 4.42 3.05
CA MET A 1 8.43 3.62 3.71
C MET A 1 7.57 2.84 2.72
N VAL A 2 6.54 3.43 2.08
CA VAL A 2 5.60 2.66 1.23
C VAL A 2 6.33 1.91 0.10
N ALA A 3 7.21 2.60 -0.63
CA ALA A 3 8.03 1.99 -1.67
C ALA A 3 8.98 0.89 -1.14
N GLU A 4 9.49 1.00 0.08
CA GLU A 4 10.37 -0.02 0.67
C GLU A 4 9.58 -1.29 1.05
N ILE A 5 8.34 -1.13 1.50
CA ILE A 5 7.45 -2.26 1.79
C ILE A 5 7.10 -2.97 0.49
N LEU A 6 6.68 -2.22 -0.54
CA LEU A 6 6.32 -2.78 -1.84
C LEU A 6 7.52 -3.47 -2.50
N ALA A 7 8.72 -2.88 -2.44
CA ALA A 7 9.94 -3.52 -2.96
C ALA A 7 10.35 -4.79 -2.21
N GLY A 8 9.88 -4.98 -0.96
CA GLY A 8 10.07 -6.21 -0.21
C GLY A 8 9.09 -7.33 -0.61
N ILE A 9 7.92 -6.96 -1.14
CA ILE A 9 6.86 -7.88 -1.53
C ILE A 9 7.00 -8.26 -3.01
N ALA A 10 7.19 -7.26 -3.87
CA ALA A 10 7.38 -7.41 -5.30
C ALA A 10 8.68 -6.68 -5.72
N PRO A 11 9.86 -7.28 -5.49
CA PRO A 11 11.15 -6.64 -5.80
C PRO A 11 11.38 -6.38 -7.30
N GLU A 12 10.70 -7.14 -8.16
CA GLU A 12 10.69 -6.98 -9.62
C GLU A 12 9.78 -5.85 -10.11
N ALA A 13 8.97 -5.25 -9.24
CA ALA A 13 7.96 -4.30 -9.66
C ALA A 13 8.53 -2.88 -9.84
N GLU A 14 8.16 -2.24 -10.94
CA GLU A 14 8.65 -0.90 -11.32
C GLU A 14 7.84 0.22 -10.63
N LEU A 15 8.07 0.40 -9.34
CA LEU A 15 7.37 1.38 -8.50
C LEU A 15 7.51 2.83 -9.01
N SER A 16 8.60 3.14 -9.72
CA SER A 16 8.86 4.48 -10.24
C SER A 16 7.96 4.87 -11.42
N ALA A 17 7.34 3.89 -12.08
CA ALA A 17 6.45 4.08 -13.22
C ALA A 17 4.96 4.06 -12.84
N VAL A 18 4.64 3.76 -11.57
CA VAL A 18 3.26 3.69 -11.10
C VAL A 18 2.71 5.07 -10.80
N ALA A 19 1.56 5.40 -11.41
CA ALA A 19 0.85 6.64 -11.13
C ALA A 19 0.24 6.61 -9.72
N GLY A 20 0.13 7.78 -9.09
CA GLY A 20 -0.38 7.91 -7.71
C GLY A 20 -1.78 7.32 -7.51
N ASP A 21 -2.63 7.47 -8.53
CA ASP A 21 -4.02 7.03 -8.56
C ASP A 21 -4.22 5.65 -9.20
N ALA A 22 -3.14 5.01 -9.67
CA ALA A 22 -3.22 3.66 -10.23
C ALA A 22 -3.47 2.62 -9.16
N ASP A 23 -4.22 1.58 -9.52
CA ASP A 23 -4.41 0.40 -8.67
C ASP A 23 -3.07 -0.34 -8.55
N LEU A 24 -2.57 -0.48 -7.33
CA LEU A 24 -1.30 -1.11 -6.99
C LEU A 24 -1.28 -2.58 -7.35
N ARG A 25 -2.42 -3.29 -7.24
CA ARG A 25 -2.47 -4.72 -7.55
C ARG A 25 -2.35 -4.95 -9.04
N GLU A 26 -3.03 -4.14 -9.84
CA GLU A 26 -2.90 -4.21 -11.30
C GLU A 26 -1.53 -3.68 -11.78
N ALA A 27 -1.07 -2.56 -11.22
CA ALA A 27 0.15 -1.90 -11.68
C ALA A 27 1.43 -2.65 -11.30
N LEU A 28 1.42 -3.40 -10.21
CA LEU A 28 2.58 -4.15 -9.69
C LEU A 28 2.37 -5.67 -9.76
N ASP A 29 1.30 -6.14 -10.40
CA ASP A 29 0.92 -7.56 -10.52
C ASP A 29 0.84 -8.28 -9.15
N LEU A 30 0.29 -7.59 -8.14
CA LEU A 30 0.17 -8.14 -6.78
C LEU A 30 -1.03 -9.09 -6.68
N ASP A 31 -0.78 -10.27 -6.14
CA ASP A 31 -1.86 -11.18 -5.80
C ASP A 31 -2.59 -10.74 -4.51
N SER A 32 -3.61 -11.51 -4.11
CA SER A 32 -4.35 -11.21 -2.87
C SER A 32 -3.50 -11.34 -1.60
N MET A 33 -2.52 -12.24 -1.58
CA MET A 33 -1.62 -12.44 -0.44
C MET A 33 -0.60 -11.31 -0.34
N ASP A 34 -0.06 -10.85 -1.46
CA ASP A 34 0.86 -9.72 -1.54
C ASP A 34 0.22 -8.44 -1.03
N PHE A 35 -1.03 -8.19 -1.45
CA PHE A 35 -1.78 -7.04 -0.95
C PHE A 35 -2.05 -7.13 0.57
N LEU A 36 -2.35 -8.32 1.10
CA LEU A 36 -2.53 -8.51 2.54
C LEU A 36 -1.21 -8.31 3.30
N ASN A 37 -0.10 -8.81 2.78
CA ASN A 37 1.24 -8.60 3.34
C ASN A 37 1.62 -7.12 3.31
N PHE A 38 1.24 -6.39 2.26
CA PHE A 38 1.43 -4.95 2.15
C PHE A 38 0.70 -4.21 3.27
N VAL A 39 -0.59 -4.50 3.46
CA VAL A 39 -1.38 -3.89 4.53
C VAL A 39 -0.86 -4.26 5.92
N ALA A 40 -0.47 -5.51 6.15
CA ALA A 40 0.13 -5.95 7.40
C ALA A 40 1.44 -5.20 7.70
N ALA A 41 2.32 -5.06 6.71
CA ALA A 41 3.56 -4.31 6.86
C ALA A 41 3.33 -2.80 7.08
N LEU A 42 2.29 -2.22 6.47
CA LEU A 42 1.87 -0.84 6.78
C LEU A 42 1.41 -0.71 8.23
N HIS A 43 0.62 -1.65 8.73
CA HIS A 43 0.20 -1.70 10.14
C HIS A 43 1.41 -1.80 11.08
N GLU A 44 2.33 -2.73 10.83
CA GLU A 44 3.53 -2.92 11.65
C GLU A 44 4.44 -1.69 11.66
N ARG A 45 4.61 -1.03 10.51
CA ARG A 45 5.48 0.16 10.36
C ARG A 45 4.88 1.40 11.00
N THR A 46 3.57 1.57 10.93
CA THR A 46 2.88 2.79 11.39
C THR A 46 2.25 2.65 12.77
N GLY A 47 2.06 1.41 13.25
CA GLY A 47 1.33 1.09 14.47
C GLY A 47 -0.17 1.39 14.41
N ARG A 48 -0.70 1.82 13.26
CA ARG A 48 -2.12 2.21 13.12
C ARG A 48 -2.97 0.98 12.79
N PRO A 49 -4.11 0.76 13.46
CA PRO A 49 -5.02 -0.31 13.06
C PRO A 49 -5.56 -0.02 11.66
N ILE A 50 -5.48 -1.01 10.77
CA ILE A 50 -6.03 -0.94 9.41
C ILE A 50 -7.13 -1.99 9.32
N PRO A 51 -8.41 -1.62 9.51
CA PRO A 51 -9.51 -2.57 9.38
C PRO A 51 -9.69 -2.99 7.92
N GLU A 52 -10.16 -4.22 7.69
CA GLU A 52 -10.40 -4.76 6.35
C GLU A 52 -11.36 -3.88 5.52
N ALA A 53 -12.29 -3.19 6.18
CA ALA A 53 -13.18 -2.23 5.54
C ALA A 53 -12.46 -1.05 4.86
N ASP A 54 -11.22 -0.76 5.27
CA ASP A 54 -10.40 0.30 4.71
C ASP A 54 -9.43 -0.19 3.62
N TYR A 55 -9.35 -1.50 3.36
CA TYR A 55 -8.48 -2.05 2.30
C TYR A 55 -8.71 -1.40 0.92
N PRO A 56 -9.95 -1.11 0.48
CA PRO A 56 -10.18 -0.40 -0.77
C PRO A 56 -9.59 1.02 -0.80
N LYS A 57 -9.31 1.65 0.34
CA LYS A 57 -8.66 2.97 0.42
C LYS A 57 -7.13 2.88 0.24
N LEU A 58 -6.57 1.69 0.35
CA LEU A 58 -5.13 1.42 0.24
C LEU A 58 -4.76 0.81 -1.12
N SER A 59 -5.69 0.76 -2.07
CA SER A 59 -5.44 0.19 -3.39
C SER A 59 -4.57 1.07 -4.27
N THR A 60 -4.37 2.35 -3.94
CA THR A 60 -3.53 3.28 -4.71
C THR A 60 -2.48 3.94 -3.82
N LEU A 61 -1.38 4.43 -4.41
CA LEU A 61 -0.34 5.14 -3.66
C LEU A 61 -0.89 6.40 -2.98
N ASP A 62 -1.70 7.17 -3.70
CA ASP A 62 -2.36 8.37 -3.19
C ASP A 62 -3.33 8.03 -2.07
N GLY A 63 -4.05 6.90 -2.19
CA GLY A 63 -4.93 6.39 -1.15
C GLY A 63 -4.17 6.04 0.13
N VAL A 64 -3.04 5.35 0.01
CA VAL A 64 -2.15 5.03 1.13
C VAL A 64 -1.60 6.31 1.77
N VAL A 65 -1.14 7.27 0.98
CA VAL A 65 -0.63 8.56 1.47
C VAL A 65 -1.74 9.36 2.15
N ALA A 66 -2.95 9.39 1.61
CA ALA A 66 -4.09 10.07 2.22
C ALA A 66 -4.51 9.39 3.53
N TYR A 67 -4.54 8.05 3.55
CA TYR A 67 -4.92 7.26 4.73
C TYR A 67 -3.94 7.46 5.89
N LEU A 68 -2.64 7.51 5.59
CA LEU A 68 -1.59 7.68 6.60
C LEU A 68 -1.30 9.15 6.93
N GLY A 69 -1.43 10.02 5.93
CA GLY A 69 -1.24 11.47 6.02
C GLY A 69 -2.39 12.18 6.71
N GLY A 70 -3.57 11.55 6.78
CA GLY A 70 -4.62 11.86 7.75
C GLY A 70 -4.12 11.59 9.16
N THR A 71 -3.25 12.46 9.66
CA THR A 71 -3.01 12.63 11.09
C THR A 71 -4.17 13.47 11.58
N ASP A 72 -5.01 12.88 12.45
CA ASP A 72 -5.97 13.62 13.25
C ASP A 72 -5.32 14.89 13.80
N ALA A 73 -6.00 16.01 13.58
CA ALA A 73 -5.92 17.19 14.43
C ALA A 73 -6.72 16.93 15.72
#